data_AF-A0A2L2TCQ4-F1
#
_entry.id   AF-A0A2L2TCQ4-F1
#
_cell.length_a   1.000
_cell.length_b   1.000
_cell.length_c   1.000
_cell.angle_alpha   90.00
_cell.angle_beta   90.00
_cell.angle_gamma   90.00
#
_symmetry.space_group_name_H-M   'P 1'
#
loop_
_entity.id
_entity.type
_entity.pdbx_description
1 polymer ?
#
loop_
_entity_poly.entity_id
_entity_poly.type
_entity_poly.pdbx_seq_one_letter_code
_entity_poly.pdbx_strand_id
1 'polypeptide(L)'
;MLWGDSDVGVPTRASYQNSFILDPGVIIADKNLGVDEAIKKNLIQGKTTHFRKWSDIVWMQWTKACEAHGGDNTNVRYIIRSWITNDFTLSTIFQAIINKDKNDGQGKRIGKWADRTTLTASDHPDEFFAILGSPNGSGSAYFLINHKRALGVKVINKVDIFVPNIPLDVTGTSVTEYERQRKVMLVFHVTGA
;
A
#
# COMPACT_ATOMS: atom_id res chain seq x y z
N MET A 1 6.03 29.52 -0.40
CA MET A 1 4.89 28.87 0.26
C MET A 1 4.88 29.35 1.69
N LEU A 2 3.99 30.28 2.03
CA LEU A 2 3.86 30.82 3.37
C LEU A 2 3.15 29.74 4.21
N TRP A 3 3.90 29.13 5.12
CA TRP A 3 3.35 28.26 6.16
C TRP A 3 2.71 29.17 7.21
N GLY A 4 1.39 29.32 7.20
CA GLY A 4 0.73 30.13 8.22
C GLY A 4 -0.75 30.33 8.03
N ASP A 5 -1.52 29.60 8.82
CA ASP A 5 -2.56 30.20 9.63
C ASP A 5 -2.40 29.58 11.04
N SER A 6 -2.14 30.42 12.03
CA SER A 6 -1.73 30.03 13.40
C SER A 6 -2.90 29.57 14.28
N ASP A 7 -3.91 28.93 13.71
CA ASP A 7 -4.88 28.20 14.50
C ASP A 7 -4.19 26.93 15.03
N VAL A 8 -4.19 26.74 16.35
CA VAL A 8 -3.66 25.53 16.97
C VAL A 8 -4.51 24.34 16.51
N GLY A 9 -3.99 23.60 15.53
CA GLY A 9 -4.67 22.42 15.00
C GLY A 9 -4.73 21.30 16.05
N VAL A 10 -5.84 20.55 16.03
CA VAL A 10 -6.01 19.41 16.95
C VAL A 10 -5.24 18.19 16.41
N PRO A 11 -4.39 17.54 17.22
CA PRO A 11 -3.66 16.35 16.80
C PRO A 11 -4.60 15.21 16.42
N THR A 12 -4.52 14.73 15.18
CA THR A 12 -5.40 13.67 14.65
C THR A 12 -5.10 12.28 15.21
N ARG A 13 -3.92 12.11 15.82
CA ARG A 13 -3.35 10.81 16.23
C ARG A 13 -3.14 9.82 15.06
N ALA A 14 -3.15 10.32 13.82
CA ALA A 14 -2.68 9.56 12.68
C ALA A 14 -1.21 9.18 12.85
N SER A 15 -0.81 8.04 12.29
CA SER A 15 0.57 7.54 12.41
C SER A 15 1.00 6.89 11.12
N TYR A 16 2.25 7.14 10.72
CA TYR A 16 2.84 6.62 9.49
C TYR A 16 4.26 6.15 9.76
N GLN A 17 4.41 4.85 9.95
CA GLN A 17 5.69 4.16 10.12
C GLN A 17 6.01 3.46 8.80
N ASN A 18 7.14 3.84 8.21
CA ASN A 18 7.64 3.29 6.97
C ASN A 18 9.14 3.01 7.11
N SER A 19 9.61 1.97 6.44
CA SER A 19 11.03 1.60 6.35
C SER A 19 11.52 1.75 4.91
N PHE A 20 12.79 2.10 4.72
CA PHE A 20 13.37 2.39 3.41
C PHE A 20 14.66 1.62 3.18
N ILE A 21 14.80 1.04 1.99
CA ILE A 21 16.05 0.43 1.51
C ILE A 21 16.40 1.13 0.21
N LEU A 22 17.38 2.06 0.26
CA LEU A 22 17.63 3.00 -0.84
C LEU A 22 18.14 2.31 -2.11
N ASP A 23 18.96 1.28 -1.94
CA ASP A 23 19.39 0.36 -3.01
C ASP A 23 19.01 -1.05 -2.55
N PRO A 24 17.99 -1.69 -3.16
CA PRO A 24 17.51 -1.51 -4.54
C PRO A 24 16.30 -0.58 -4.73
N GLY A 25 15.91 0.25 -3.77
CA GLY A 25 14.77 1.17 -3.94
C GLY A 25 13.44 0.59 -3.44
N VAL A 26 13.42 0.19 -2.17
CA VAL A 26 12.29 -0.42 -1.48
C VAL A 26 11.69 0.55 -0.49
N ILE A 27 10.38 0.73 -0.57
CA ILE A 27 9.56 1.40 0.43
C ILE A 27 8.70 0.34 1.11
N ILE A 28 8.75 0.26 2.43
CA ILE A 28 7.92 -0.65 3.23
C ILE A 28 6.96 0.18 4.08
N ALA A 29 5.67 0.03 3.81
CA ALA A 29 4.59 0.59 4.62
C ALA A 29 4.25 -0.36 5.76
N ASP A 30 4.86 -0.15 6.94
CA ASP A 30 4.77 -1.05 8.08
C ASP A 30 3.48 -0.87 8.89
N LYS A 31 3.22 0.36 9.33
CA LYS A 31 2.03 0.68 10.13
C LYS A 31 1.53 2.06 9.78
N ASN A 32 0.35 2.12 9.16
CA ASN A 32 -0.24 3.38 8.76
C ASN A 32 -1.69 3.49 9.22
N LEU A 33 -1.98 4.52 10.00
CA LEU A 33 -3.32 4.96 10.36
C LEU A 33 -3.55 6.33 9.71
N GLY A 34 -4.39 6.36 8.67
CA GLY A 34 -4.70 7.57 7.92
C GLY A 34 -5.45 8.62 8.75
N VAL A 35 -5.34 9.88 8.35
CA VAL A 35 -5.95 11.01 9.09
C VAL A 35 -7.46 10.88 9.21
N ASP A 36 -8.15 10.57 8.11
CA ASP A 36 -9.61 10.44 8.09
C ASP A 36 -10.08 9.34 9.06
N GLU A 37 -9.38 8.21 9.09
CA GLU A 37 -9.67 7.08 9.98
C GLU A 37 -9.35 7.42 11.44
N ALA A 38 -8.23 8.09 11.69
CA ALA A 38 -7.85 8.51 13.03
C ALA A 38 -8.85 9.52 13.62
N ILE A 39 -9.36 10.45 12.81
CA ILE A 39 -10.40 11.40 13.22
C ILE A 39 -11.68 10.67 13.60
N LYS A 40 -12.15 9.74 12.76
CA LYS A 40 -13.34 8.92 13.05
C LYS A 40 -13.18 8.13 14.33
N LYS A 41 -12.06 7.41 14.48
CA LYS A 41 -11.78 6.55 15.63
C LYS A 41 -11.69 7.31 16.96
N ASN A 42 -11.15 8.53 16.94
CA ASN A 42 -10.91 9.32 18.14
C ASN A 42 -11.95 10.45 18.34
N LEU A 43 -12.99 10.51 17.50
CA LEU A 43 -14.06 11.53 17.55
C LEU A 43 -13.52 12.96 17.56
N ILE A 44 -12.47 13.22 16.77
CA ILE A 44 -11.75 14.50 16.77
C ILE A 44 -12.56 15.55 16.05
N GLN A 45 -12.69 16.71 16.68
CA GLN A 45 -13.36 17.90 16.14
C GLN A 45 -12.36 19.06 16.01
N GLY A 46 -12.62 19.99 15.11
CA GLY A 46 -11.79 21.17 14.87
C GLY A 46 -10.84 21.05 13.66
N LYS A 47 -10.01 22.09 13.48
CA LYS A 47 -9.05 22.19 12.37
C LYS A 47 -7.95 21.16 12.56
N THR A 48 -7.67 20.36 11.53
CA THR A 48 -6.66 19.30 11.54
C THR A 48 -5.66 19.48 10.41
N THR A 49 -4.61 18.65 10.38
CA THR A 49 -3.60 18.70 9.32
C THR A 49 -4.21 18.54 7.91
N HIS A 50 -3.64 19.28 6.95
CA HIS A 50 -3.93 19.14 5.52
C HIS A 50 -3.20 17.94 4.89
N PHE A 51 -2.17 17.39 5.54
CA PHE A 51 -1.49 16.17 5.07
C PHE A 51 -2.29 14.93 5.49
N ARG A 52 -3.17 14.45 4.60
CA ARG A 52 -4.14 13.39 4.94
C ARG A 52 -3.79 12.01 4.39
N LYS A 53 -3.02 11.94 3.30
CA LYS A 53 -2.81 10.70 2.55
C LYS A 53 -1.41 10.13 2.81
N TRP A 54 -1.31 8.80 2.77
CA TRP A 54 -0.04 8.10 2.93
C TRP A 54 0.98 8.50 1.86
N SER A 55 0.53 8.72 0.61
CA SER A 55 1.37 9.13 -0.52
C SER A 55 2.21 10.38 -0.23
N ASP A 56 1.61 11.38 0.40
CA ASP A 56 2.27 12.67 0.64
C ASP A 56 3.28 12.54 1.78
N ILE A 57 2.88 11.81 2.84
CA ILE A 57 3.75 11.58 4.01
C ILE A 57 4.94 10.70 3.64
N VAL A 58 4.71 9.61 2.90
CA VAL A 58 5.79 8.70 2.51
C VAL A 58 6.75 9.36 1.53
N TRP A 59 6.29 10.25 0.65
CA TRP A 59 7.16 11.06 -0.19
C TRP A 59 8.12 11.93 0.62
N MET A 60 7.61 12.63 1.63
CA MET A 60 8.47 13.44 2.50
C MET A 60 9.50 12.57 3.23
N GLN A 61 9.10 11.39 3.72
CA GLN A 61 10.00 10.49 4.44
C GLN A 61 11.04 9.84 3.51
N TRP A 62 10.65 9.40 2.31
CA TRP A 62 11.53 8.86 1.28
C TRP A 62 12.58 9.87 0.85
N THR A 63 12.14 11.11 0.56
CA THR A 63 13.03 12.20 0.16
C THR A 63 14.06 12.49 1.24
N LYS A 64 13.63 12.59 2.50
CA LYS A 64 14.53 12.79 3.63
C LYS A 64 15.52 11.64 3.82
N ALA A 65 15.08 10.39 3.63
CA ALA A 65 15.95 9.24 3.73
C ALA A 65 17.05 9.25 2.65
N CYS A 66 16.69 9.58 1.41
CA CYS A 66 17.65 9.72 0.32
C CYS A 66 18.63 10.87 0.57
N GLU A 67 18.14 12.06 0.97
CA GLU A 67 18.99 13.21 1.28
C GLU A 67 19.99 12.91 2.40
N ALA A 68 19.55 12.25 3.48
CA ALA A 68 20.39 11.95 4.64
C ALA A 68 21.46 10.89 4.36
N HIS A 69 21.24 10.00 3.38
CA HIS A 69 22.07 8.83 3.14
C HIS A 69 22.60 8.73 1.69
N GLY A 70 22.51 9.81 0.91
CA GLY A 70 23.02 9.85 -0.47
C GLY A 70 22.27 8.96 -1.46
N GLY A 71 20.98 8.69 -1.22
CA GLY A 71 20.14 7.89 -2.12
C GLY A 71 19.62 8.66 -3.33
N ASP A 72 19.25 7.92 -4.38
CA ASP A 72 18.53 8.47 -5.53
C ASP A 72 17.02 8.45 -5.28
N ASN A 73 16.43 9.64 -5.19
CA ASN A 73 14.98 9.82 -5.01
C ASN A 73 14.15 9.16 -6.12
N THR A 74 14.71 8.97 -7.32
CA THR A 74 14.03 8.35 -8.47
C THR A 74 14.08 6.82 -8.46
N ASN A 75 14.95 6.24 -7.61
CA ASN A 75 15.13 4.80 -7.47
C ASN A 75 14.06 4.20 -6.55
N VAL A 76 12.82 4.15 -7.05
CA VAL A 76 11.73 3.40 -6.43
C VAL A 76 11.38 2.23 -7.33
N ARG A 77 11.63 1.00 -6.83
CA ARG A 77 11.38 -0.26 -7.55
C ARG A 77 10.32 -1.13 -6.88
N TYR A 78 10.19 -1.02 -5.56
CA TYR A 78 9.27 -1.85 -4.79
C TYR A 78 8.53 -1.04 -3.74
N ILE A 79 7.21 -1.21 -3.67
CA ILE A 79 6.38 -0.69 -2.59
C ILE A 79 5.73 -1.88 -1.90
N ILE A 80 6.13 -2.15 -0.67
CA ILE A 80 5.59 -3.23 0.16
C ILE A 80 4.52 -2.65 1.07
N ARG A 81 3.30 -3.18 1.00
CA ARG A 81 2.25 -2.93 2.00
C ARG A 81 2.27 -4.08 2.98
N SER A 82 2.90 -3.84 4.13
CA SER A 82 3.03 -4.84 5.19
C SER A 82 1.71 -4.98 5.94
N TRP A 83 1.38 -6.23 6.32
CA TRP A 83 0.24 -6.61 7.15
C TRP A 83 -1.02 -5.77 6.89
N ILE A 84 -1.69 -6.05 5.77
CA ILE A 84 -2.95 -5.38 5.44
C ILE A 84 -3.99 -5.70 6.53
N THR A 85 -4.53 -4.64 7.14
CA THR A 85 -5.63 -4.74 8.12
C THR A 85 -6.90 -4.03 7.65
N ASN A 86 -6.87 -3.36 6.49
CA ASN A 86 -8.03 -2.70 5.90
C ASN A 86 -8.96 -3.73 5.24
N ASP A 87 -10.18 -3.84 5.77
CA ASP A 87 -11.15 -4.87 5.38
C ASP A 87 -11.52 -4.80 3.91
N PHE A 88 -11.71 -3.59 3.39
CA PHE A 88 -12.04 -3.40 1.99
C PHE A 88 -10.90 -3.93 1.10
N THR A 89 -9.65 -3.59 1.42
CA THR A 89 -8.48 -4.11 0.70
C THR A 89 -8.39 -5.63 0.79
N LEU A 90 -8.55 -6.22 1.98
CA LEU A 90 -8.51 -7.68 2.16
C LEU A 90 -9.63 -8.37 1.38
N SER A 91 -10.85 -7.85 1.46
CA SER A 91 -12.00 -8.38 0.72
C SER A 91 -11.79 -8.30 -0.80
N THR A 92 -11.23 -7.19 -1.29
CA THR A 92 -10.82 -7.04 -2.70
C THR A 92 -9.75 -8.05 -3.10
N ILE A 93 -8.73 -8.27 -2.26
CA ILE A 93 -7.71 -9.31 -2.50
C ILE A 93 -8.37 -10.69 -2.60
N PHE A 94 -9.28 -11.03 -1.68
CA PHE A 94 -9.95 -12.33 -1.68
C PHE A 94 -10.82 -12.51 -2.93
N GLN A 95 -11.54 -11.47 -3.33
CA GLN A 95 -12.33 -11.50 -4.57
C GLN A 95 -11.42 -11.69 -5.80
N ALA A 96 -10.26 -11.02 -5.84
CA ALA A 96 -9.27 -11.18 -6.90
C ALA A 96 -8.73 -12.62 -6.96
N ILE A 97 -8.39 -13.23 -5.83
CA ILE A 97 -7.94 -14.63 -5.77
C ILE A 97 -9.04 -15.60 -6.26
N ILE A 98 -10.28 -15.39 -5.85
CA ILE A 98 -11.42 -16.21 -6.29
C ILE A 98 -11.65 -16.09 -7.80
N ASN A 99 -11.53 -14.89 -8.37
CA ASN A 99 -11.73 -14.68 -9.80
C ASN A 99 -10.57 -15.26 -10.63
N LYS A 100 -9.32 -15.06 -10.19
CA LYS A 100 -8.17 -15.71 -10.80
C LYS A 100 -8.35 -17.24 -10.88
N ASP A 101 -8.73 -17.88 -9.78
CA ASP A 101 -8.96 -19.33 -9.74
C ASP A 101 -10.06 -19.78 -10.70
N LYS A 102 -11.14 -19.01 -10.86
CA LYS A 102 -12.17 -19.31 -11.87
C LYS A 102 -11.62 -19.26 -13.30
N ASN A 103 -10.61 -18.43 -13.54
CA ASN A 103 -10.02 -18.24 -14.86
C ASN A 103 -8.92 -19.27 -15.17
N ASP A 104 -8.11 -19.66 -14.18
CA ASP A 104 -6.92 -20.51 -14.41
C ASP A 104 -6.87 -21.83 -13.63
N GLY A 105 -7.77 -22.06 -12.67
CA GLY A 105 -7.87 -23.29 -11.88
C GLY A 105 -6.69 -23.58 -10.95
N GLN A 106 -5.84 -22.59 -10.64
CA GLN A 106 -4.63 -22.80 -9.84
C GLN A 106 -4.87 -22.83 -8.32
N GLY A 107 -6.12 -22.72 -7.87
CA GLY A 107 -6.51 -22.77 -6.48
C GLY A 107 -6.65 -21.41 -5.83
N LYS A 108 -7.43 -21.39 -4.75
CA LYS A 108 -7.75 -20.19 -3.95
C LYS A 108 -6.87 -20.08 -2.71
N ARG A 109 -5.55 -20.17 -2.87
CA ARG A 109 -4.61 -20.13 -1.74
C ARG A 109 -3.64 -18.97 -1.87
N ILE A 110 -3.54 -18.16 -0.82
CA ILE A 110 -2.46 -17.18 -0.66
C ILE A 110 -1.31 -17.89 0.05
N GLY A 111 -0.25 -18.16 -0.72
CA GLY A 111 0.94 -18.85 -0.25
C GLY A 111 1.93 -17.95 0.48
N LYS A 112 3.02 -18.58 0.93
CA LYS A 112 4.19 -17.83 1.43
C LYS A 112 4.92 -17.18 0.25
N TRP A 113 6.00 -16.43 0.51
CA TRP A 113 6.76 -15.75 -0.55
C TRP A 113 7.17 -16.65 -1.74
N ALA A 114 7.59 -17.90 -1.46
CA ALA A 114 7.95 -18.86 -2.50
C ALA A 114 6.75 -19.25 -3.40
N ASP A 115 5.54 -19.26 -2.83
CA ASP A 115 4.28 -19.67 -3.47
C ASP A 115 3.30 -18.49 -3.60
N ARG A 116 3.83 -17.27 -3.73
CA ARG A 116 3.03 -16.04 -3.76
C ARG A 116 2.15 -15.99 -5.01
N THR A 117 0.97 -15.41 -4.88
CA THR A 117 0.12 -15.15 -6.05
C THR A 117 0.62 -13.90 -6.75
N THR A 118 0.92 -14.01 -8.04
CA THR A 118 1.35 -12.89 -8.89
C THR A 118 0.19 -12.47 -9.78
N LEU A 119 -0.14 -11.18 -9.79
CA LEU A 119 -1.08 -10.58 -10.74
C LEU A 119 -0.36 -9.50 -11.54
N THR A 120 -0.62 -9.44 -12.83
CA THR A 120 -0.03 -8.47 -13.76
C THR A 120 -1.15 -7.74 -14.50
N ALA A 121 -0.86 -6.52 -14.96
CA ALA A 121 -1.80 -5.75 -15.77
C ALA A 121 -2.13 -6.44 -17.12
N SER A 122 -1.29 -7.36 -17.59
CA SER A 122 -1.49 -8.11 -18.83
C SER A 122 -2.29 -9.38 -18.64
N ASP A 123 -1.97 -10.17 -17.61
CA ASP A 123 -2.47 -11.55 -17.48
C ASP A 123 -3.72 -11.60 -16.59
N HIS A 124 -3.88 -10.63 -15.69
CA HIS A 124 -4.98 -10.56 -14.72
C HIS A 124 -5.48 -9.11 -14.57
N PRO A 125 -5.90 -8.42 -15.66
CA PRO A 125 -6.15 -6.99 -15.64
C PRO A 125 -7.21 -6.58 -14.60
N ASP A 126 -8.34 -7.29 -14.55
CA ASP A 126 -9.45 -6.95 -13.65
C ASP A 126 -9.05 -7.11 -12.18
N GLU A 127 -8.42 -8.22 -11.83
CA GLU A 127 -7.93 -8.49 -10.48
C GLU A 127 -6.81 -7.52 -10.08
N PHE A 128 -5.88 -7.26 -11.01
CA PHE A 128 -4.77 -6.34 -10.82
C PHE A 128 -5.26 -4.92 -10.55
N PHE A 129 -6.15 -4.39 -11.41
CA PHE A 129 -6.67 -3.04 -11.26
C PHE A 129 -7.62 -2.91 -10.06
N ALA A 130 -8.35 -3.96 -9.69
CA ALA A 130 -9.12 -3.97 -8.45
C ALA A 130 -8.21 -3.80 -7.22
N ILE A 131 -7.09 -4.54 -7.14
CA ILE A 131 -6.12 -4.37 -6.05
C ILE A 131 -5.48 -2.99 -6.09
N LEU A 132 -5.09 -2.50 -7.27
CA LEU A 132 -4.51 -1.17 -7.42
C LEU A 132 -5.50 -0.05 -7.03
N GLY A 133 -6.80 -0.28 -7.21
CA GLY A 133 -7.87 0.64 -6.79
C GLY A 133 -8.23 0.59 -5.30
N SER A 134 -7.81 -0.45 -4.57
CA SER A 134 -8.04 -0.57 -3.13
C SER A 134 -7.35 0.57 -2.33
N PRO A 135 -7.74 0.87 -1.08
CA PRO A 135 -7.07 1.88 -0.25
C PRO A 135 -5.54 1.71 -0.15
N ASN A 136 -5.04 0.47 -0.04
CA ASN A 136 -3.60 0.21 0.04
C ASN A 136 -2.90 0.26 -1.34
N GLY A 137 -3.59 -0.15 -2.42
CA GLY A 137 -3.09 -0.02 -3.78
C GLY A 137 -3.06 1.42 -4.27
N SER A 138 -4.17 2.13 -4.09
CA SER A 138 -4.34 3.51 -4.55
C SER A 138 -3.36 4.46 -3.85
N GLY A 139 -3.08 4.25 -2.57
CA GLY A 139 -2.01 5.01 -1.88
C GLY A 139 -0.64 4.86 -2.55
N SER A 140 -0.32 3.66 -3.04
CA SER A 140 0.91 3.36 -3.78
C SER A 140 0.91 4.00 -5.17
N ALA A 141 -0.23 3.97 -5.87
CA ALA A 141 -0.40 4.65 -7.16
C ALA A 141 -0.29 6.18 -7.01
N TYR A 142 -0.98 6.78 -6.03
CA TYR A 142 -0.95 8.22 -5.78
C TYR A 142 0.44 8.73 -5.42
N PHE A 143 1.26 7.94 -4.72
CA PHE A 143 2.67 8.28 -4.50
C PHE A 143 3.41 8.49 -5.83
N LEU A 144 3.26 7.57 -6.78
CA LEU A 144 3.92 7.71 -8.09
C LEU A 144 3.32 8.87 -8.92
N ILE A 145 1.99 8.99 -8.93
CA ILE A 145 1.28 10.00 -9.72
C ILE A 145 1.58 11.42 -9.23
N ASN A 146 1.45 11.67 -7.93
CA ASN A 146 1.59 13.01 -7.34
C ASN A 146 3.04 13.50 -7.37
N HIS A 147 4.01 12.58 -7.44
CA HIS A 147 5.43 12.89 -7.43
C HIS A 147 6.13 12.59 -8.76
N LYS A 148 5.37 12.40 -9.85
CA LYS A 148 5.86 12.16 -11.22
C LYS A 148 6.93 13.16 -11.68
N ARG A 149 6.83 14.43 -11.27
CA ARG A 149 7.83 15.46 -11.64
C ARG A 149 9.23 15.11 -11.11
N ALA A 150 9.32 14.50 -9.93
CA ALA A 150 10.58 14.13 -9.31
C ALA A 150 10.96 12.68 -9.66
N LEU A 151 10.00 11.75 -9.67
CA LEU A 151 10.23 10.32 -9.92
C LEU A 151 10.40 9.97 -11.40
N GLY A 152 10.03 10.86 -12.32
CA GLY A 152 9.79 10.52 -13.71
C GLY A 152 8.50 9.72 -13.89
N VAL A 153 8.29 9.18 -15.10
CA VAL A 153 7.12 8.33 -15.37
C VAL A 153 7.37 6.94 -14.81
N LYS A 154 6.63 6.59 -13.76
CA LYS A 154 6.67 5.29 -13.11
C LYS A 154 5.30 4.64 -13.15
N VAL A 155 5.26 3.33 -13.32
CA VAL A 155 4.02 2.54 -13.35
C VAL A 155 4.15 1.32 -12.45
N ILE A 156 3.02 0.89 -11.88
CA ILE A 156 2.90 -0.42 -11.26
C ILE A 156 2.27 -1.33 -12.31
N ASN A 157 2.93 -2.44 -12.63
CA ASN A 157 2.43 -3.40 -13.63
C ASN A 157 2.29 -4.83 -13.08
N LYS A 158 2.76 -5.05 -11.85
CA LYS A 158 2.72 -6.33 -11.17
C LYS A 158 2.53 -6.14 -9.67
N VAL A 159 1.70 -6.99 -9.08
CA VAL A 159 1.54 -7.13 -7.63
C VAL A 159 1.74 -8.59 -7.23
N ASP A 160 2.59 -8.80 -6.23
CA ASP A 160 2.70 -10.09 -5.55
C ASP A 160 1.92 -10.06 -4.24
N ILE A 161 1.17 -11.12 -3.96
CA ILE A 161 0.31 -11.29 -2.79
C ILE A 161 0.80 -12.51 -2.02
N PHE A 162 1.10 -12.35 -0.74
CA PHE A 162 1.63 -13.44 0.07
C PHE A 162 1.32 -13.25 1.56
N VAL A 163 1.59 -14.30 2.34
CA VAL A 163 1.59 -14.27 3.81
C VAL A 163 2.96 -14.68 4.35
N PRO A 164 3.42 -14.17 5.50
CA PRO A 164 4.76 -14.47 6.00
C PRO A 164 4.87 -15.90 6.58
N ASN A 165 3.81 -16.39 7.23
CA ASN A 165 3.93 -17.56 8.12
C ASN A 165 3.05 -18.73 7.71
N ILE A 166 1.72 -18.55 7.73
CA ILE A 166 0.74 -19.61 7.55
C ILE A 166 -0.09 -19.27 6.31
N PRO A 167 -0.04 -20.10 5.25
CA PRO A 167 -0.87 -19.91 4.07
C PRO A 167 -2.36 -19.76 4.41
N LEU A 168 -3.08 -19.04 3.56
CA LEU A 168 -4.51 -18.79 3.73
C LEU A 168 -5.29 -19.37 2.55
N ASP A 169 -6.19 -20.30 2.83
CA ASP A 169 -7.21 -20.73 1.88
C ASP A 169 -8.35 -19.71 1.86
N VAL A 170 -8.59 -19.12 0.70
CA VAL A 170 -9.62 -18.12 0.44
C VAL A 170 -10.93 -18.83 0.09
N THR A 171 -11.82 -18.95 1.08
CA THR A 171 -13.13 -19.60 0.94
C THR A 171 -14.26 -18.62 0.62
N GLY A 172 -14.01 -17.32 0.78
CA GLY A 172 -14.96 -16.23 0.53
C GLY A 172 -14.30 -14.86 0.67
N THR A 173 -15.11 -13.80 0.66
CA THR A 173 -14.64 -12.40 0.70
C THR A 173 -14.82 -11.73 2.07
N SER A 174 -15.43 -12.42 3.03
CA SER A 174 -15.58 -11.95 4.41
C SER A 174 -14.22 -11.87 5.10
N VAL A 175 -14.01 -10.80 5.86
CA VAL A 175 -12.78 -10.57 6.63
C VAL A 175 -13.11 -10.68 8.11
N THR A 176 -12.68 -11.76 8.75
CA THR A 176 -12.76 -11.94 10.19
C THR A 176 -11.38 -11.74 10.84
N GLU A 177 -11.32 -11.86 12.15
CA GLU A 177 -10.05 -11.84 12.88
C GLU A 177 -9.10 -12.96 12.42
N TYR A 178 -9.63 -14.12 12.01
CA TYR A 178 -8.83 -15.22 11.49
C TYR A 178 -8.03 -14.81 10.24
N GLU A 179 -8.68 -14.19 9.24
CA GLU A 179 -8.01 -13.71 8.03
C GLU A 179 -7.01 -12.58 8.34
N ARG A 180 -7.36 -11.65 9.25
CA ARG A 180 -6.45 -10.56 9.66
C ARG A 180 -5.15 -11.08 10.26
N GLN A 181 -5.22 -12.17 11.03
CA GLN A 181 -4.05 -12.80 11.67
C GLN A 181 -3.12 -13.51 10.68
N ARG A 182 -3.56 -13.74 9.44
CA ARG A 182 -2.70 -14.29 8.37
C ARG A 182 -1.68 -13.28 7.86
N LYS A 183 -1.86 -11.98 8.16
CA LYS A 183 -0.92 -10.90 7.81
C LYS A 183 -0.63 -10.87 6.31
N VAL A 184 -1.69 -10.83 5.49
CA VAL A 184 -1.57 -10.68 4.03
C VAL A 184 -0.73 -9.45 3.72
N MET A 185 0.18 -9.59 2.76
CA MET A 185 1.11 -8.56 2.31
C MET A 185 0.99 -8.37 0.80
N LEU A 186 1.26 -7.15 0.34
CA LEU A 186 1.37 -6.82 -1.09
C LEU A 186 2.78 -6.32 -1.41
N VAL A 187 3.35 -6.74 -2.53
CA VAL A 187 4.52 -6.10 -3.15
C VAL A 187 4.12 -5.57 -4.50
N PHE A 188 4.08 -4.24 -4.63
CA PHE A 188 3.93 -3.58 -5.92
C PHE A 188 5.30 -3.41 -6.56
N HIS A 189 5.42 -3.85 -7.81
CA HIS A 189 6.63 -3.70 -8.62
C HIS A 189 6.49 -2.46 -9.48
N VAL A 190 7.46 -1.56 -9.36
CA VAL A 190 7.47 -0.27 -10.03
C VAL A 190 8.50 -0.31 -11.17
N THR A 191 8.06 0.02 -12.38
CA THR A 191 8.92 0.14 -13.56
C THR A 191 8.88 1.56 -14.11
N GLY A 192 9.89 1.93 -14.90
CA GLY A 192 9.76 3.07 -15.82
C GLY A 192 8.68 2.77 -16.86
N ALA A 193 7.93 3.78 -17.26
CA ALA A 193 7.04 3.69 -18.43
C ALA A 193 7.81 3.74 -19.74
#